data_AF-A0A6M0CGJ6-F1
#
_entry.id   AF-A0A6M0CGJ6-F1
#
_cell.length_a   1.000
_cell.length_b   1.000
_cell.length_c   1.000
_cell.angle_alpha   90.00
_cell.angle_beta   90.00
_cell.angle_gamma   90.00
#
_symmetry.space_group_name_H-M   'P 1'
#
loop_
_entity.id
_entity.type
_entity.pdbx_description
1 polymer ?
#
loop_
_entity_poly.entity_id
_entity_poly.type
_entity_poly.pdbx_seq_one_letter_code
_entity_poly.pdbx_strand_id
1 'polypeptide(L)'
;IQLGPLGTALLPFPRPRVLLIDEIDKSDINLPNDLLNLFEEGEFEIPELARISKEVPQVEVRSYDGLDVPVKEGKVRCQNFPLIILTNNGERDFPPAFLRRCLRLTMPYDPDATALKEIVKAHLGDDALTRDGEKVEKLIGDFIQKRKQGDLATDQLLNAIYLVTRDLKPEPKDEDNLIKVLLKYLTSEEDR
;
A
#
# COMPACT_ATOMS: atom_id res chain seq x y z
N ILE A 1 -6.21 -27.15 6.06
CA ILE A 1 -5.88 -25.75 6.44
C ILE A 1 -5.13 -25.14 5.27
N GLN A 2 -5.34 -23.86 4.98
CA GLN A 2 -4.58 -23.13 3.96
C GLN A 2 -3.96 -21.88 4.60
N LEU A 3 -2.66 -21.67 4.39
CA LEU A 3 -1.96 -20.48 4.84
C LEU A 3 -2.27 -19.30 3.91
N GLY A 4 -2.49 -18.13 4.50
CA GLY A 4 -2.48 -16.87 3.77
C GLY A 4 -1.07 -16.42 3.37
N PRO A 5 -0.93 -15.26 2.71
CA PRO A 5 0.36 -14.71 2.29
C PRO A 5 1.37 -14.53 3.43
N LEU A 6 0.94 -14.05 4.60
CA LEU A 6 1.80 -13.88 5.78
C LEU A 6 2.37 -15.22 6.27
N GLY A 7 1.50 -16.20 6.51
CA GLY A 7 1.94 -17.53 6.95
C GLY A 7 2.83 -18.22 5.91
N THR A 8 2.52 -18.01 4.63
CA THR A 8 3.31 -18.51 3.51
C THR A 8 4.69 -17.83 3.45
N ALA A 9 4.79 -16.52 3.72
CA ALA A 9 6.06 -15.80 3.76
C ALA A 9 7.02 -16.30 4.87
N LEU A 10 6.46 -16.87 5.94
CA LEU A 10 7.20 -17.41 7.10
C LEU A 10 7.54 -18.90 6.99
N LEU A 11 7.17 -19.57 5.90
CA LEU A 11 7.64 -20.93 5.67
C LEU A 11 9.18 -20.96 5.56
N PRO A 12 9.83 -22.11 5.85
CA PRO A 12 11.29 -22.23 5.89
C PRO A 12 11.92 -22.25 4.49
N PHE A 13 11.81 -21.14 3.76
CA PHE A 13 12.42 -20.97 2.45
C PHE A 13 13.92 -20.64 2.58
N PRO A 14 14.75 -21.11 1.64
CA PRO A 14 16.19 -20.86 1.65
C PRO A 14 16.57 -19.41 1.33
N ARG A 15 15.64 -18.61 0.81
CA ARG A 15 15.82 -17.17 0.55
C ARG A 15 14.71 -16.39 1.25
N PRO A 16 14.99 -15.20 1.79
CA PRO A 16 13.98 -14.36 2.39
C PRO A 16 12.95 -13.95 1.32
N ARG A 17 11.67 -14.00 1.68
CA ARG A 17 10.59 -13.50 0.84
C ARG A 17 10.33 -12.03 1.15
N VAL A 18 9.73 -11.32 0.19
CA VAL A 18 9.21 -9.98 0.41
C VAL A 18 7.71 -10.08 0.66
N LEU A 19 7.25 -9.48 1.76
CA LEU A 19 5.83 -9.39 2.11
C LEU A 19 5.45 -7.91 2.18
N LEU A 20 4.46 -7.50 1.39
CA LEU A 20 3.81 -6.21 1.49
C LEU A 20 2.48 -6.38 2.24
N ILE A 21 2.32 -5.67 3.34
CA ILE A 21 1.03 -5.51 4.02
C ILE A 21 0.59 -4.07 3.76
N ASP A 22 -0.39 -3.93 2.89
CA ASP A 22 -0.92 -2.63 2.51
C ASP A 22 -1.98 -2.16 3.51
N GLU A 23 -2.02 -0.86 3.77
CA GLU A 23 -3.02 -0.18 4.61
C GLU A 23 -3.29 -0.91 5.94
N ILE A 24 -2.22 -1.21 6.69
CA ILE A 24 -2.34 -1.98 7.95
C ILE A 24 -3.21 -1.26 9.00
N ASP A 25 -3.43 0.04 8.85
CA ASP A 25 -4.33 0.84 9.69
C ASP A 25 -5.80 0.44 9.54
N LYS A 26 -6.18 -0.19 8.43
CA LYS A 26 -7.54 -0.72 8.19
C LYS A 26 -7.77 -2.12 8.76
N SER A 27 -6.73 -2.76 9.31
CA SER A 27 -6.86 -4.10 9.91
C SER A 27 -7.65 -4.09 11.22
N ASP A 28 -7.94 -5.28 11.77
CA ASP A 28 -8.39 -5.41 13.16
C ASP A 28 -7.43 -4.69 14.13
N ILE A 29 -7.98 -4.12 15.20
CA ILE A 29 -7.23 -3.36 16.22
C ILE A 29 -6.20 -4.22 16.97
N ASN A 30 -6.41 -5.53 17.05
CA ASN A 30 -5.52 -6.46 17.74
C ASN A 30 -4.35 -6.93 16.87
N LEU A 31 -4.50 -6.88 15.53
CA LEU A 31 -3.52 -7.42 14.60
C LEU A 31 -2.08 -6.91 14.86
N PRO A 32 -1.83 -5.61 15.11
CA PRO A 32 -0.47 -5.12 15.37
C PRO A 32 0.17 -5.78 16.60
N ASN A 33 -0.62 -6.07 17.63
CA ASN A 33 -0.13 -6.74 18.82
C ASN A 33 0.14 -8.23 18.55
N ASP A 34 -0.74 -8.89 17.79
CA ASP A 34 -0.58 -10.29 17.41
C ASP A 34 0.67 -10.52 16.56
N LEU A 35 1.05 -9.52 15.76
CA LEU A 35 2.26 -9.56 14.93
C LEU A 35 3.56 -9.38 15.72
N LEU A 36 3.52 -8.93 16.98
CA LEU A 36 4.74 -8.67 17.76
C LEU A 36 5.59 -9.92 17.93
N ASN A 37 4.99 -11.00 18.44
CA ASN A 37 5.70 -12.26 18.66
C ASN A 37 6.22 -12.85 17.34
N LEU A 38 5.40 -12.76 16.30
CA LEU A 38 5.75 -13.25 14.97
C LEU A 38 6.95 -12.48 14.39
N PHE A 39 7.02 -11.16 14.57
CA PHE A 39 8.16 -10.34 14.12
C PHE A 39 9.42 -10.54 14.96
N GLU A 40 9.29 -10.87 16.24
CA GLU A 40 10.43 -11.13 17.11
C GLU A 40 11.03 -12.52 16.87
N GLU A 41 10.19 -13.54 16.79
CA GLU A 41 10.63 -14.94 16.78
C GLU A 41 10.71 -15.54 15.37
N GLY A 42 10.07 -14.92 14.37
CA GLY A 42 9.97 -15.46 13.02
C GLY A 42 9.20 -16.79 12.97
N GLU A 43 8.33 -17.04 13.95
CA GLU A 43 7.51 -18.22 14.05
C GLU A 43 6.10 -17.89 14.56
N PHE A 44 5.16 -18.79 14.26
CA PHE A 44 3.83 -18.78 14.85
C PHE A 44 3.30 -20.20 15.01
N GLU A 45 2.35 -20.36 15.92
CA GLU A 45 1.64 -21.62 16.15
C GLU A 45 0.27 -21.57 15.48
N ILE A 46 -0.14 -22.69 14.89
CA ILE A 46 -1.50 -22.94 14.41
C ILE A 46 -2.20 -23.76 15.50
N PRO A 47 -3.06 -23.14 16.33
CA PRO A 47 -3.59 -23.78 17.53
C PRO A 47 -4.33 -25.09 17.26
N GLU A 48 -5.03 -25.18 16.14
CA GLU A 48 -5.75 -26.39 15.70
C GLU A 48 -4.80 -27.56 15.48
N LEU A 49 -3.61 -27.30 14.91
CA LEU A 49 -2.61 -28.33 14.64
C LEU A 49 -1.80 -28.68 15.91
N ALA A 50 -1.49 -27.67 16.73
CA ALA A 50 -0.81 -27.89 18.00
C ALA A 50 -1.63 -28.81 18.94
N ARG A 51 -2.96 -28.66 18.96
CA ARG A 51 -3.88 -29.49 19.75
C ARG A 51 -3.82 -30.99 19.40
N ILE A 52 -3.66 -31.32 18.11
CA ILE A 52 -3.65 -32.72 17.63
C ILE A 52 -2.25 -33.30 17.46
N SER A 53 -1.20 -32.52 17.78
CA SER A 53 0.21 -32.87 17.55
C SER A 53 0.66 -34.21 18.17
N LYS A 54 0.01 -34.66 19.26
CA LYS A 54 0.31 -35.96 19.90
C LYS A 54 -0.11 -37.16 19.06
N GLU A 55 -1.19 -37.01 18.28
CA GLU A 55 -1.74 -38.06 17.42
C GLU A 55 -1.20 -37.93 16.00
N VAL A 56 -1.13 -36.68 15.51
CA VAL A 56 -0.67 -36.34 14.18
C VAL A 56 0.42 -35.27 14.29
N PRO A 57 1.69 -35.67 14.46
CA PRO A 57 2.79 -34.74 14.73
C PRO A 57 3.17 -33.90 13.51
N GLN A 58 2.78 -34.30 12.30
CA GLN A 58 3.01 -33.55 11.08
C GLN A 58 1.75 -33.55 10.22
N VAL A 59 1.35 -32.36 9.77
CA VAL A 59 0.18 -32.16 8.92
C VAL A 59 0.60 -31.39 7.67
N GLU A 60 0.17 -31.87 6.51
CA GLU A 60 0.33 -31.13 5.25
C GLU A 60 -0.66 -29.97 5.21
N VAL A 61 -0.14 -28.76 5.05
CA VAL A 61 -0.90 -27.51 4.97
C VAL A 61 -0.65 -26.89 3.61
N ARG A 62 -1.71 -26.44 2.93
CA ARG A 62 -1.56 -25.79 1.64
C ARG A 62 -1.08 -24.34 1.82
N SER A 63 -0.02 -23.94 1.13
CA SER A 63 0.45 -22.56 1.08
C SER A 63 -0.43 -21.72 0.16
N TYR A 64 -0.28 -20.40 0.25
CA TYR A 64 -0.93 -19.46 -0.66
C TYR A 64 -0.50 -19.67 -2.12
N ASP A 65 0.76 -20.09 -2.33
CA ASP A 65 1.31 -20.37 -3.67
C ASP A 65 0.82 -21.72 -4.24
N GLY A 66 -0.03 -22.46 -3.51
CA GLY A 66 -0.60 -23.73 -3.94
C GLY A 66 0.30 -24.95 -3.71
N LEU A 67 1.36 -24.80 -2.92
CA LEU A 67 2.24 -25.90 -2.51
C LEU A 67 1.75 -26.51 -1.21
N ASP A 68 1.70 -27.84 -1.12
CA ASP A 68 1.47 -28.50 0.16
C ASP A 68 2.81 -28.58 0.92
N VAL A 69 2.79 -28.10 2.16
CA VAL A 69 3.98 -27.99 3.01
C VAL A 69 3.77 -28.69 4.36
N PRO A 70 4.77 -29.44 4.85
CA PRO A 70 4.67 -30.13 6.12
C PRO A 70 4.82 -29.14 7.28
N VAL A 71 3.82 -29.09 8.16
CA VAL A 71 3.86 -28.35 9.42
C VAL A 71 4.01 -29.35 10.57
N LYS A 72 5.09 -29.21 11.34
CA LYS A 72 5.41 -30.09 12.48
C LYS A 72 4.91 -29.47 13.78
N GLU A 73 4.21 -30.26 14.59
CA GLU A 73 3.67 -29.86 15.91
C GLU A 73 2.83 -28.58 15.88
N GLY A 74 2.23 -28.28 14.71
CA GLY A 74 1.48 -27.04 14.50
C GLY A 74 2.30 -25.76 14.45
N LYS A 75 3.64 -25.84 14.39
CA LYS A 75 4.52 -24.68 14.36
C LYS A 75 5.05 -24.40 12.96
N VAL A 76 4.98 -23.13 12.56
CA VAL A 76 5.60 -22.61 11.36
C VAL A 76 6.72 -21.68 11.77
N ARG A 77 7.93 -21.93 11.28
CA ARG A 77 9.13 -21.13 11.56
C ARG A 77 9.89 -20.86 10.28
N CYS A 78 10.25 -19.61 10.07
CA CYS A 78 11.06 -19.22 8.93
C CYS A 78 12.52 -19.67 9.10
N GLN A 79 13.19 -20.01 8.00
CA GLN A 79 14.64 -20.21 7.99
C GLN A 79 15.37 -18.88 7.79
N ASN A 80 14.83 -18.05 6.88
CA ASN A 80 15.29 -16.70 6.63
C ASN A 80 14.10 -15.77 6.84
N PHE A 81 14.25 -14.81 7.74
CA PHE A 81 13.17 -13.87 8.06
C PHE A 81 12.80 -13.04 6.82
N PRO A 82 11.50 -12.92 6.48
CA PRO A 82 11.07 -12.18 5.29
C PRO A 82 11.32 -10.68 5.45
N LEU A 83 11.58 -9.97 4.34
CA LEU A 83 11.54 -8.52 4.32
C LEU A 83 10.07 -8.09 4.31
N ILE A 84 9.61 -7.52 5.42
CA ILE A 84 8.23 -7.08 5.59
C ILE A 84 8.15 -5.57 5.39
N ILE A 85 7.35 -5.16 4.41
CA ILE A 85 7.02 -3.76 4.12
C ILE A 85 5.57 -3.54 4.54
N LEU A 86 5.34 -2.51 5.35
CA LEU A 86 4.03 -2.12 5.82
C LEU A 86 3.74 -0.71 5.34
N THR A 87 2.54 -0.46 4.82
CA THR A 87 2.07 0.90 4.51
C THR A 87 0.96 1.29 5.49
N ASN A 88 0.83 2.60 5.72
CA ASN A 88 -0.14 3.18 6.64
C ASN A 88 -0.52 4.57 6.08
N ASN A 89 -1.81 4.88 6.02
CA ASN A 89 -2.32 6.19 5.59
C ASN A 89 -2.43 7.20 6.74
N GLY A 90 -2.19 6.76 7.97
CA GLY A 90 -2.28 7.58 9.17
C GLY A 90 -3.70 7.71 9.71
N GLU A 91 -4.63 6.84 9.28
CA GLU A 91 -6.02 6.85 9.79
C GLU A 91 -6.10 6.36 11.24
N ARG A 92 -5.13 5.54 11.65
CA ARG A 92 -5.06 4.96 12.99
C ARG A 92 -3.63 4.94 13.54
N ASP A 93 -3.49 5.33 14.80
CA ASP A 93 -2.24 5.20 15.55
C ASP A 93 -1.94 3.75 15.92
N PHE A 94 -0.66 3.38 15.86
CA PHE A 94 -0.19 2.07 16.27
C PHE A 94 0.44 2.09 17.66
N PRO A 95 0.34 0.98 18.43
CA PRO A 95 1.00 0.87 19.72
C PRO A 95 2.51 1.15 19.62
N PRO A 96 3.10 1.89 20.59
CA PRO A 96 4.54 2.16 20.58
C PRO A 96 5.42 0.89 20.56
N ALA A 97 4.93 -0.22 21.11
CA ALA A 97 5.61 -1.51 21.04
C ALA A 97 5.77 -1.99 19.60
N PHE A 98 4.74 -1.84 18.77
CA PHE A 98 4.78 -2.20 17.35
C PHE A 98 5.74 -1.28 16.59
N LEU A 99 5.57 0.04 16.75
CA LEU A 99 6.39 1.04 16.06
C LEU A 99 7.89 0.91 16.33
N ARG A 100 8.29 0.49 17.54
CA ARG A 100 9.71 0.27 17.90
C ARG A 100 10.36 -0.89 17.15
N ARG A 101 9.58 -1.78 16.55
CA ARG A 101 10.06 -2.93 15.76
C ARG A 101 10.06 -2.64 14.26
N CYS A 102 9.67 -1.44 13.86
CA CYS A 102 9.61 -1.02 12.47
C CYS A 102 10.66 0.07 12.17
N LEU A 103 11.32 -0.03 11.02
CA LEU A 103 12.02 1.10 10.43
C LEU A 103 10.97 2.03 9.83
N ARG A 104 10.80 3.22 10.41
CA ARG A 104 9.78 4.18 9.96
C ARG A 104 10.34 5.05 8.84
N LEU A 105 9.68 5.00 7.69
CA LEU A 105 9.92 5.88 6.56
C LEU A 105 8.66 6.69 6.32
N THR A 106 8.77 8.01 6.42
CA THR A 106 7.67 8.93 6.12
C THR A 106 7.82 9.39 4.68
N MET A 107 6.79 9.14 3.87
CA MET A 107 6.74 9.69 2.51
C MET A 107 6.61 11.22 2.60
N PRO A 108 7.35 11.98 1.76
CA PRO A 108 7.22 13.44 1.74
C PRO A 108 5.79 13.81 1.34
N TYR A 109 5.09 14.53 2.22
CA TYR A 109 3.68 14.87 2.04
C TYR A 109 3.47 15.92 0.93
N ASP A 110 4.47 16.78 0.71
CA ASP A 110 4.36 17.94 -0.17
C ASP A 110 5.42 17.89 -1.30
N PRO A 111 5.19 17.12 -2.37
CA PRO A 111 6.01 17.23 -3.56
C PRO A 111 5.89 18.66 -4.10
N ASP A 112 7.03 19.32 -4.29
CA ASP A 112 7.05 20.64 -4.91
C ASP A 112 6.73 20.54 -6.42
N ALA A 113 6.68 21.68 -7.10
CA ALA A 113 6.41 21.70 -8.53
C ALA A 113 7.42 20.88 -9.34
N THR A 114 8.66 20.77 -8.89
CA THR A 114 9.70 19.99 -9.57
C THR A 114 9.41 18.49 -9.44
N ALA A 115 9.17 18.02 -8.21
CA ALA A 115 8.83 16.64 -7.91
C ALA A 115 7.51 16.23 -8.60
N LEU A 116 6.49 17.08 -8.61
CA LEU A 116 5.24 16.82 -9.33
C LEU A 116 5.46 16.70 -10.85
N LYS A 117 6.31 17.55 -11.45
CA LYS A 117 6.68 17.43 -12.86
C LYS A 117 7.39 16.11 -13.14
N GLU A 118 8.29 15.66 -12.26
CA GLU A 118 8.96 14.36 -12.39
C GLU A 118 7.97 13.20 -12.27
N ILE A 119 7.01 13.28 -11.35
CA ILE A 119 5.95 12.28 -11.20
C ILE A 119 5.09 12.22 -12.46
N VAL A 120 4.65 13.35 -12.99
CA VAL A 120 3.88 13.43 -14.23
C VAL A 120 4.67 12.84 -15.39
N LYS A 121 5.95 13.21 -15.53
CA LYS A 121 6.86 12.69 -16.56
C LYS A 121 6.97 11.16 -16.48
N ALA A 122 7.15 10.62 -15.28
CA ALA A 122 7.29 9.18 -15.07
C ALA A 122 6.01 8.39 -15.42
N HIS A 123 4.83 8.98 -15.22
CA HIS A 123 3.54 8.31 -15.45
C HIS A 123 2.96 8.52 -16.85
N LEU A 124 3.15 9.70 -17.44
CA LEU A 124 2.52 10.10 -18.70
C LEU A 124 3.51 10.27 -19.86
N GLY A 125 4.81 10.18 -19.58
CA GLY A 125 5.89 10.35 -20.57
C GLY A 125 6.18 11.82 -20.90
N ASP A 126 7.28 12.03 -21.63
CA ASP A 126 7.82 13.36 -21.96
C ASP A 126 6.87 14.15 -22.89
N ASP A 127 6.09 13.45 -23.71
CA ASP A 127 5.15 14.04 -24.67
C ASP A 127 4.01 14.81 -23.99
N ALA A 128 3.58 14.37 -22.81
CA ALA A 128 2.51 15.02 -22.04
C ALA A 128 2.93 16.42 -21.55
N LEU A 129 4.21 16.60 -21.24
CA LEU A 129 4.76 17.88 -20.79
C LEU A 129 5.12 18.81 -21.95
N THR A 130 5.28 18.30 -23.17
CA THR A 130 5.73 19.08 -24.33
C THR A 130 4.59 19.56 -25.23
N ARG A 131 3.54 18.75 -25.44
CA ARG A 131 2.41 19.13 -26.32
C ARG A 131 1.48 20.18 -25.70
N ASP A 132 1.20 20.07 -24.41
CA ASP A 132 0.27 20.94 -23.66
C ASP A 132 0.96 21.55 -22.41
N GLY A 133 2.27 21.81 -22.49
CA GLY A 133 3.12 22.19 -21.36
C GLY A 133 2.59 23.35 -20.52
N GLU A 134 2.12 24.44 -21.14
CA GLU A 134 1.53 25.59 -20.41
C GLU A 134 0.28 25.20 -19.59
N LYS A 135 -0.57 24.33 -20.15
CA LYS A 135 -1.76 23.83 -19.45
C LYS A 135 -1.37 22.93 -18.27
N VAL A 136 -0.40 22.04 -18.48
CA VAL A 136 0.08 21.14 -17.42
C VAL A 136 0.76 21.92 -16.30
N GLU A 137 1.58 22.93 -16.62
CA GLU A 137 2.18 23.80 -15.61
C GLU A 137 1.13 24.56 -14.80
N LYS A 138 0.09 25.07 -15.47
CA LYS A 138 -1.04 25.70 -14.79
C LYS A 138 -1.75 24.72 -13.85
N LEU A 139 -2.05 23.49 -14.31
CA LEU A 139 -2.69 22.47 -13.46
C LEU A 139 -1.86 22.07 -12.25
N ILE A 140 -0.54 21.94 -12.41
CA ILE A 140 0.37 21.68 -11.29
C ILE A 140 0.35 22.85 -10.29
N GLY A 141 0.40 24.10 -10.79
CA GLY A 141 0.33 25.30 -9.95
C GLY A 141 -0.98 25.40 -9.17
N ASP A 142 -2.10 25.20 -9.86
CA ASP A 142 -3.45 25.20 -9.29
C ASP A 142 -3.61 24.08 -8.26
N PHE A 143 -3.10 22.87 -8.55
CA PHE A 143 -3.09 21.74 -7.62
C PHE A 143 -2.30 22.05 -6.34
N ILE A 144 -1.09 22.60 -6.45
CA ILE A 144 -0.27 22.99 -5.29
C ILE A 144 -0.99 24.05 -4.45
N GLN A 145 -1.60 25.05 -5.07
CA GLN A 145 -2.35 26.08 -4.33
C GLN A 145 -3.57 25.49 -3.62
N LYS A 146 -4.32 24.62 -4.30
CA LYS A 146 -5.54 24.01 -3.76
C LYS A 146 -5.23 23.03 -2.63
N ARG A 147 -4.13 22.28 -2.74
CA ARG A 147 -3.68 21.35 -1.69
C ARG A 147 -3.33 22.03 -0.37
N LYS A 148 -2.97 23.33 -0.39
CA LYS A 148 -2.78 24.12 0.85
C LYS A 148 -4.07 24.33 1.65
N GLN A 149 -5.23 24.16 1.02
CA GLN A 149 -6.54 24.40 1.63
C GLN A 149 -7.28 23.10 1.99
N GLY A 150 -6.79 21.94 1.55
CA GLY A 150 -7.38 20.63 1.85
C GLY A 150 -6.65 19.50 1.15
N ASP A 151 -6.95 18.26 1.55
CA ASP A 151 -6.24 17.09 1.04
C ASP A 151 -6.63 16.74 -0.39
N LEU A 152 -5.62 16.62 -1.24
CA LEU A 152 -5.71 16.19 -2.63
C LEU A 152 -4.67 15.11 -2.90
N ALA A 153 -5.09 14.04 -3.57
CA ALA A 153 -4.18 12.96 -3.98
C ALA A 153 -3.44 13.34 -5.26
N THR A 154 -2.17 12.97 -5.37
CA THR A 154 -1.38 13.13 -6.60
C THR A 154 -2.03 12.43 -7.79
N ASP A 155 -2.76 11.33 -7.57
CA ASP A 155 -3.52 10.62 -8.61
C ASP A 155 -4.62 11.50 -9.24
N GLN A 156 -5.22 12.42 -8.49
CA GLN A 156 -6.20 13.37 -9.02
C GLN A 156 -5.55 14.33 -10.02
N LEU A 157 -4.32 14.77 -9.73
CA LEU A 157 -3.53 15.59 -10.65
C LEU A 157 -3.17 14.80 -11.91
N LEU A 158 -2.70 13.56 -11.75
CA LEU A 158 -2.35 12.69 -12.88
C LEU A 158 -3.56 12.45 -13.80
N ASN A 159 -4.73 12.18 -13.23
CA ASN A 159 -5.97 12.00 -13.99
C ASN A 159 -6.39 13.29 -14.72
N ALA A 160 -6.29 14.45 -14.06
CA ALA A 160 -6.59 15.74 -14.69
C ALA A 160 -5.65 16.01 -15.89
N ILE A 161 -4.34 15.80 -15.71
CA ILE A 161 -3.35 15.98 -16.79
C ILE A 161 -3.59 14.97 -17.92
N TYR A 162 -3.89 13.72 -17.59
CA TYR A 162 -4.17 12.69 -18.59
C TYR A 162 -5.35 13.06 -19.49
N LEU A 163 -6.42 13.63 -18.95
CA LEU A 163 -7.59 14.01 -19.75
C LEU A 163 -7.33 15.19 -20.69
N VAL A 164 -6.55 16.19 -20.25
CA VAL A 164 -6.28 17.38 -21.08
C VAL A 164 -5.21 17.13 -22.15
N THR A 165 -4.38 16.10 -21.97
CA THR A 165 -3.26 15.76 -22.88
C THR A 165 -3.62 14.69 -23.93
N ARG A 166 -4.81 14.07 -23.87
CA ARG A 166 -5.27 13.10 -24.88
C ARG A 166 -5.71 13.76 -26.18
N ASP A 167 -5.57 13.02 -27.28
CA ASP A 167 -5.98 13.47 -28.64
C ASP A 167 -7.50 13.67 -28.78
N LEU A 168 -8.31 12.96 -27.99
CA LEU A 168 -9.76 13.18 -27.88
C LEU A 168 -10.04 14.16 -26.73
N LYS A 169 -9.88 15.45 -27.01
CA LYS A 169 -10.13 16.52 -26.04
C LYS A 169 -11.65 16.73 -25.85
N PRO A 170 -12.17 16.81 -24.62
CA PRO A 170 -13.55 17.23 -24.38
C PRO A 170 -13.77 18.66 -24.90
N GLU A 171 -15.03 19.04 -25.14
CA GLU A 171 -15.32 20.44 -25.49
C GLU A 171 -14.84 21.39 -24.37
N PRO A 172 -14.41 22.63 -24.68
CA PRO A 172 -13.84 23.54 -23.68
C PRO A 172 -14.74 23.78 -22.45
N LYS A 173 -16.06 23.72 -22.62
CA LYS A 173 -17.03 23.85 -21.52
C LYS A 173 -17.08 22.63 -20.61
N ASP A 174 -16.78 21.45 -21.14
CA ASP A 174 -16.79 20.19 -20.41
C ASP A 174 -15.44 19.91 -19.74
N GLU A 175 -14.33 20.37 -20.34
CA GLU A 175 -12.97 20.29 -19.79
C GLU A 175 -12.87 20.93 -18.39
N ASP A 176 -13.33 22.17 -18.25
CA ASP A 176 -13.29 22.91 -16.97
C ASP A 176 -14.18 22.25 -15.89
N ASN A 177 -15.32 21.69 -16.29
CA ASN A 177 -16.22 20.99 -15.37
C ASN A 177 -15.62 19.65 -14.92
N LEU A 178 -14.99 18.90 -15.82
CA LEU A 178 -14.31 17.64 -15.52
C LEU A 178 -13.14 17.85 -14.55
N ILE A 179 -12.30 18.85 -14.79
CA ILE A 179 -11.17 19.17 -13.90
C ILE A 179 -11.67 19.55 -12.50
N LYS A 180 -12.76 20.32 -12.41
CA LYS A 180 -13.38 20.66 -11.12
C LYS A 180 -13.86 19.44 -10.36
N VAL A 181 -14.46 18.47 -11.05
CA VAL A 181 -14.93 17.21 -10.44
C VAL A 181 -13.75 16.36 -9.97
N LEU A 182 -12.69 16.23 -10.77
CA LEU A 182 -11.55 15.38 -10.43
C LEU A 182 -10.70 15.93 -9.29
N LEU A 183 -10.59 17.26 -9.19
CA LEU A 183 -9.82 17.94 -8.15
C LEU A 183 -10.68 18.30 -6.93
N LYS A 184 -11.75 17.55 -6.63
CA LYS A 184 -12.48 17.69 -5.36
C LYS A 184 -11.63 17.23 -4.18
N TYR A 185 -11.80 17.85 -3.01
CA TYR A 185 -11.09 17.44 -1.80
C TYR A 185 -11.52 16.05 -1.35
N LEU A 186 -10.57 15.24 -0.87
CA LEU A 186 -10.83 13.88 -0.38
C LEU A 186 -11.81 13.83 0.81
N THR A 187 -11.98 14.95 1.51
CA THR A 187 -12.85 15.11 2.68
C THR A 187 -14.17 15.83 2.40
N SER A 188 -14.48 16.14 1.14
CA SER A 188 -15.71 16.87 0.83
C SER A 188 -16.96 16.04 1.14
N GLU A 189 -17.77 16.50 2.11
CA GLU A 189 -19.10 15.98 2.48
C GLU A 189 -20.15 16.11 1.35
N GLU A 190 -19.75 16.10 0.08
CA GLU A 190 -20.65 16.17 -1.08
C GLU A 190 -21.10 14.78 -1.59
N ASP A 191 -20.63 13.68 -0.98
CA ASP A 191 -21.03 12.29 -1.28
C ASP A 191 -21.91 11.66 -0.16
N ARG A 192 -22.76 12.45 0.51
CA ARG A 192 -23.86 11.92 1.34
C ARG A 192 -25.18 11.89 0.60
#